data_AF-A0A957LTK3-F1
#
_entry.id   AF-A0A957LTK3-F1
#
_cell.length_a   1.000
_cell.length_b   1.000
_cell.length_c   1.000
_cell.angle_alpha   90.00
_cell.angle_beta   90.00
_cell.angle_gamma   90.00
#
_symmetry.space_group_name_H-M   'P 1'
#
loop_
_entity.id
_entity.type
_entity.pdbx_description
1 polymer ?
#
loop_
_entity_poly.entity_id
_entity_poly.type
_entity_poly.pdbx_seq_one_letter_code
_entity_poly.pdbx_strand_id
1 'polypeptide(L)'
;MITEPVAPVNDMLAFYERFYTAIAGSRAYGEFCRRVFGRDFGQHGFADMAQLQALIEALAVQPDDDVLDLGCGNGGMAGYIAETTGAYVTGIDISPSAIGQAQRLAAVRPDRLSFRAADIASPPFAPASFDALVAIDTL
;
A
#
# COMPACT_ATOMS: atom_id res chain seq x y z
N MET A 1 -21.61 -21.88 -4.50
CA MET A 1 -20.77 -20.81 -5.07
C MET A 1 -21.60 -19.54 -4.98
N ILE A 2 -21.46 -18.80 -3.89
CA ILE A 2 -22.27 -17.60 -3.60
C ILE A 2 -21.44 -16.43 -4.11
N THR A 3 -21.81 -15.86 -5.27
CA THR A 3 -21.26 -14.59 -5.73
C THR A 3 -22.04 -13.50 -5.01
N GLU A 4 -21.56 -13.07 -3.85
CA GLU A 4 -21.99 -11.79 -3.25
C GLU A 4 -21.74 -10.68 -4.30
N PRO A 5 -22.69 -9.75 -4.51
CA PRO A 5 -22.48 -8.66 -5.44
C PRO A 5 -21.34 -7.77 -4.96
N VAL A 6 -20.38 -7.51 -5.84
CA VAL A 6 -19.32 -6.52 -5.59
C VAL A 6 -19.99 -5.17 -5.39
N ALA A 7 -19.74 -4.52 -4.25
CA ALA A 7 -20.28 -3.20 -3.97
C ALA A 7 -19.88 -2.22 -5.08
N PRO A 8 -20.75 -1.27 -5.47
CA PRO A 8 -20.39 -0.21 -6.42
C PRO A 8 -19.10 0.49 -6.00
N VAL A 9 -18.25 0.85 -6.96
CA VAL A 9 -16.94 1.52 -6.70
C VAL A 9 -17.08 2.73 -5.77
N ASN A 10 -18.16 3.51 -5.91
CA ASN A 10 -18.45 4.65 -5.03
C ASN A 10 -18.65 4.26 -3.56
N ASP A 11 -19.30 3.12 -3.29
CA ASP A 11 -19.56 2.66 -1.93
C ASP A 11 -18.28 2.14 -1.27
N MET A 12 -17.42 1.50 -2.07
CA MET A 12 -16.11 1.03 -1.66
C MET A 12 -15.14 2.19 -1.38
N LEU A 13 -15.08 3.20 -2.24
CA LEU A 13 -14.27 4.40 -2.01
C LEU A 13 -14.71 5.12 -0.73
N ALA A 14 -16.02 5.29 -0.54
CA ALA A 14 -16.54 5.92 0.68
C ALA A 14 -16.19 5.11 1.94
N PHE A 15 -16.16 3.78 1.85
CA PHE A 15 -15.67 2.93 2.93
C PHE A 15 -14.19 3.19 3.24
N TYR A 16 -13.32 3.17 2.24
CA TYR A 16 -11.88 3.36 2.44
C TYR A 16 -11.54 4.76 2.96
N GLU A 17 -12.20 5.81 2.50
CA GLU A 17 -12.03 7.16 3.05
C GLU A 17 -12.35 7.23 4.55
N ARG A 18 -13.45 6.60 4.97
CA ARG A 18 -13.82 6.51 6.39
C ARG A 18 -12.82 5.66 7.17
N PHE A 19 -12.40 4.53 6.62
CA PHE A 19 -11.44 3.62 7.22
C PHE A 19 -10.10 4.34 7.48
N TYR A 20 -9.47 4.90 6.44
CA TYR A 20 -8.18 5.55 6.55
C TYR A 20 -8.19 6.77 7.47
N THR A 21 -9.30 7.51 7.50
CA THR A 21 -9.49 8.61 8.46
C THR A 21 -9.57 8.08 9.89
N ALA A 22 -10.34 7.01 10.13
CA ALA A 22 -10.55 6.45 11.46
C ALA A 22 -9.28 5.83 12.06
N ILE A 23 -8.48 5.12 11.25
CA ILE A 23 -7.31 4.40 11.75
C ILE A 23 -6.12 5.32 12.05
N ALA A 24 -5.99 6.46 11.34
CA ALA A 24 -4.83 7.36 11.46
C ALA A 24 -4.56 7.87 12.89
N GLY A 25 -5.59 7.93 13.74
CA GLY A 25 -5.48 8.32 15.15
C GLY A 25 -5.83 7.22 16.15
N SER A 26 -6.12 5.99 15.69
CA SER A 26 -6.66 4.94 16.55
C SER A 26 -5.56 4.14 17.24
N ARG A 27 -5.34 4.43 18.52
CA ARG A 27 -4.42 3.64 19.35
C ARG A 27 -4.80 2.16 19.40
N ALA A 28 -6.09 1.87 19.55
CA ALA A 28 -6.59 0.50 19.63
C ALA A 28 -6.31 -0.27 18.33
N TYR A 29 -6.49 0.39 17.18
CA TYR A 29 -6.19 -0.20 15.89
C TYR A 29 -4.69 -0.49 15.73
N GLY A 30 -3.83 0.47 16.05
CA GLY A 30 -2.40 0.26 15.97
C GLY A 30 -1.90 -0.83 16.92
N GLU A 31 -2.47 -0.96 18.12
CA GLU A 31 -2.17 -2.06 19.04
C GLU A 31 -2.63 -3.41 18.47
N PHE A 32 -3.80 -3.47 17.84
CA PHE A 32 -4.27 -4.66 17.13
C PHE A 32 -3.29 -5.07 16.03
N CYS A 33 -2.92 -4.14 15.13
CA CYS A 33 -2.02 -4.44 14.02
C CYS A 33 -0.65 -4.94 14.52
N ARG A 34 -0.08 -4.31 15.55
CA ARG A 34 1.19 -4.78 16.14
C ARG A 34 1.08 -6.20 16.72
N ARG A 35 -0.04 -6.54 17.37
CA ARG A 35 -0.22 -7.86 18.00
C ARG A 35 -0.51 -8.96 16.99
N VAL A 36 -1.27 -8.65 15.94
CA VAL A 36 -1.72 -9.65 14.96
C VAL A 36 -0.75 -9.78 13.80
N PHE A 37 -0.29 -8.64 13.24
CA PHE A 37 0.55 -8.62 12.04
C PHE A 37 2.03 -8.37 12.33
N GLY A 38 2.39 -8.09 13.59
CA GLY A 38 3.77 -7.80 14.01
C GLY A 38 4.20 -6.34 13.83
N ARG A 39 3.49 -5.57 12.99
CA ARG A 39 3.74 -4.13 12.79
C ARG A 39 2.44 -3.42 12.43
N ASP A 40 2.42 -2.12 12.67
CA ASP A 40 1.31 -1.23 12.30
C ASP A 40 1.65 -0.51 10.99
N PHE A 41 1.01 -0.96 9.92
CA PHE A 41 0.98 -0.31 8.61
C PHE A 41 -0.45 0.13 8.25
N GLY A 42 -1.38 0.19 9.21
CA GLY A 42 -2.79 0.43 8.91
C GLY A 42 -3.44 -0.66 8.06
N GLN A 43 -2.97 -1.91 8.18
CA GLN A 43 -3.41 -3.04 7.35
C GLN A 43 -4.91 -3.28 7.50
N HIS A 44 -5.64 -3.28 6.38
CA HIS A 44 -7.03 -3.78 6.32
C HIS A 44 -7.08 -5.27 5.90
N GLY A 45 -6.03 -5.76 5.23
CA GLY A 45 -5.88 -7.14 4.77
C GLY A 45 -5.32 -8.10 5.84
N PHE A 46 -4.94 -9.30 5.39
CA PHE A 46 -4.45 -10.37 6.27
C PHE A 46 -2.93 -10.56 6.26
N ALA A 47 -2.20 -9.78 5.45
CA ALA A 47 -0.75 -9.89 5.32
C ALA A 47 -0.01 -9.55 6.62
N ASP A 48 0.62 -10.57 7.21
CA ASP A 48 1.58 -10.43 8.32
C ASP A 48 3.02 -10.21 7.83
N MET A 49 3.96 -10.04 8.77
CA MET A 49 5.38 -9.84 8.41
C MET A 49 6.00 -11.03 7.67
N ALA A 50 5.59 -12.27 7.93
CA ALA A 50 6.16 -13.44 7.28
C ALA A 50 5.71 -13.50 5.81
N GLN A 51 4.44 -13.19 5.54
CA GLN A 51 3.91 -13.09 4.19
C GLN A 51 4.54 -11.92 3.43
N LEU A 52 4.71 -10.76 4.06
CA LEU A 52 5.37 -9.61 3.46
C LEU A 52 6.84 -9.92 3.12
N GLN A 53 7.55 -10.61 4.00
CA GLN A 53 8.94 -11.01 3.76
C GLN A 53 9.05 -12.00 2.60
N ALA A 54 8.18 -13.03 2.56
CA ALA A 54 8.14 -13.98 1.46
C ALA A 54 7.79 -13.31 0.12
N LEU A 55 6.90 -12.31 0.14
CA LEU A 55 6.59 -11.50 -1.03
C LEU A 55 7.80 -10.71 -1.53
N ILE A 56 8.53 -10.03 -0.63
CA ILE A 56 9.74 -9.28 -0.98
C ILE A 56 10.80 -10.20 -1.59
N GLU A 57 11.00 -11.38 -1.00
CA GLU A 57 11.92 -12.40 -1.54
C GLU A 57 11.51 -12.88 -2.93
N ALA A 58 10.22 -13.12 -3.15
CA ALA A 58 9.68 -13.54 -4.45
C ALA A 58 9.75 -12.43 -5.51
N LEU A 59 9.62 -11.16 -5.12
CA LEU A 59 9.72 -10.01 -6.00
C LEU A 59 11.15 -9.85 -6.56
N ALA A 60 12.16 -10.36 -5.82
CA ALA A 60 13.57 -10.40 -6.21
C ALA A 60 14.17 -9.04 -6.64
N VAL A 61 13.59 -7.96 -6.13
CA VAL A 61 13.97 -6.56 -6.41
C VAL A 61 15.38 -6.28 -5.93
N GLN A 62 16.15 -5.59 -6.76
CA GLN A 62 17.49 -5.12 -6.43
C GLN A 62 17.45 -3.69 -5.87
N PRO A 63 18.50 -3.26 -5.17
CA PRO A 63 18.67 -1.85 -4.85
C PRO A 63 18.57 -0.99 -6.12
N ASP A 64 17.91 0.16 -6.00
CA ASP A 64 17.69 1.13 -7.07
C ASP A 64 16.76 0.71 -8.22
N ASP A 65 16.13 -0.48 -8.17
CA ASP A 65 15.02 -0.83 -9.06
C ASP A 65 13.80 0.08 -8.83
N ASP A 66 13.01 0.31 -9.88
CA ASP A 66 11.74 1.02 -9.83
C ASP A 66 10.57 0.05 -9.57
N VAL A 67 9.89 0.18 -8.43
CA VAL A 67 8.76 -0.65 -8.02
C VAL A 67 7.47 0.16 -7.99
N LEU A 68 6.39 -0.38 -8.55
CA LEU A 68 5.04 0.17 -8.41
C LEU A 68 4.19 -0.69 -7.47
N ASP A 69 3.71 -0.06 -6.39
CA ASP A 69 2.72 -0.62 -5.45
C ASP A 69 1.30 -0.20 -5.85
N LEU A 70 0.49 -1.17 -6.28
CA LEU A 70 -0.89 -1.01 -6.73
C LEU A 70 -1.84 -1.21 -5.55
N GLY A 71 -2.51 -0.15 -5.11
CA GLY A 71 -3.31 -0.12 -3.89
C GLY A 71 -2.47 0.08 -2.64
N CYS A 72 -1.53 1.03 -2.69
CA CYS A 72 -0.52 1.22 -1.64
C CYS A 72 -1.08 1.66 -0.28
N GLY A 73 -2.37 2.02 -0.21
CA GLY A 73 -3.01 2.52 0.99
C GLY A 73 -2.29 3.72 1.58
N ASN A 74 -2.00 3.65 2.87
CA ASN A 74 -1.28 4.70 3.59
C ASN A 74 0.25 4.67 3.37
N GLY A 75 0.76 3.79 2.50
CA GLY A 75 2.17 3.67 2.13
C GLY A 75 3.05 2.89 3.12
N GLY A 76 2.50 2.34 4.21
CA GLY A 76 3.29 1.64 5.24
C GLY A 76 4.10 0.46 4.71
N MET A 77 3.47 -0.41 3.92
CA MET A 77 4.12 -1.57 3.30
C MET A 77 5.11 -1.16 2.19
N ALA A 78 4.74 -0.22 1.31
CA ALA A 78 5.66 0.39 0.34
C ALA A 78 6.93 0.93 1.01
N GLY A 79 6.77 1.60 2.14
CA GLY A 79 7.89 2.06 2.97
C GLY A 79 8.77 0.91 3.46
N TYR A 80 8.18 -0.18 3.93
CA TYR A 80 8.93 -1.35 4.37
C TYR A 80 9.67 -2.04 3.22
N ILE A 81 9.06 -2.14 2.04
CA ILE A 81 9.69 -2.68 0.83
C ILE A 81 10.92 -1.83 0.49
N ALA A 82 10.77 -0.51 0.35
CA ALA A 82 11.88 0.39 0.03
C ALA A 82 13.02 0.30 1.06
N GLU A 83 12.71 0.18 2.36
CA GLU A 83 13.70 0.03 3.43
C GLU A 83 14.46 -1.29 3.35
N THR A 84 13.76 -2.37 2.98
CA THR A 84 14.33 -3.72 2.96
C THR A 84 15.17 -3.98 1.72
N THR A 85 14.74 -3.45 0.57
CA THR A 85 15.38 -3.72 -0.73
C THR A 85 16.30 -2.60 -1.20
N GLY A 86 16.10 -1.36 -0.74
CA GLY A 86 16.76 -0.19 -1.29
C GLY A 86 16.19 0.28 -2.63
N ALA A 87 15.03 -0.22 -3.04
CA ALA A 87 14.35 0.17 -4.28
C ALA A 87 13.70 1.56 -4.19
N TYR A 88 13.40 2.15 -5.35
CA TYR A 88 12.48 3.28 -5.46
C TYR A 88 11.05 2.74 -5.54
N VAL A 89 10.21 3.11 -4.58
CA VAL A 89 8.82 2.62 -4.54
C VAL A 89 7.88 3.78 -4.83
N THR A 90 7.15 3.66 -5.93
CA THR A 90 6.00 4.51 -6.25
C THR A 90 4.73 3.78 -5.86
N GLY A 91 3.84 4.40 -5.08
CA GLY A 91 2.54 3.82 -4.74
C GLY A 91 1.37 4.60 -5.36
N ILE A 92 0.35 3.87 -5.80
CA ILE A 92 -0.94 4.45 -6.17
C ILE A 92 -2.09 3.83 -5.39
N ASP A 93 -3.09 4.65 -5.08
CA ASP A 93 -4.33 4.22 -4.43
C ASP A 93 -5.48 5.13 -4.88
N ILE A 94 -6.69 4.59 -4.91
CA ILE A 94 -7.89 5.33 -5.28
C ILE A 94 -8.32 6.32 -4.19
N SER A 95 -7.93 6.08 -2.93
CA SER A 95 -8.29 6.88 -1.75
C SER A 95 -7.37 8.09 -1.56
N PRO A 96 -7.85 9.33 -1.74
CA PRO A 96 -7.04 10.53 -1.45
C PRO A 96 -6.63 10.63 0.03
N SER A 97 -7.45 10.14 0.97
CA SER A 97 -7.08 10.14 2.40
C SER A 97 -5.92 9.20 2.71
N ALA A 98 -5.85 8.04 2.04
CA ALA A 98 -4.73 7.12 2.15
C ALA A 98 -3.46 7.74 1.58
N ILE A 99 -3.54 8.31 0.37
CA ILE A 99 -2.41 8.98 -0.28
C ILE A 99 -1.91 10.18 0.53
N GLY A 100 -2.79 10.95 1.16
CA GLY A 100 -2.37 12.04 2.04
C GLY A 100 -1.53 11.55 3.22
N GLN A 101 -1.80 10.35 3.74
CA GLN A 101 -0.97 9.69 4.76
C GLN A 101 0.35 9.20 4.17
N ALA A 102 0.30 8.53 3.02
CA ALA A 102 1.47 8.02 2.32
C ALA A 102 2.46 9.14 1.95
N GLN A 103 1.98 10.29 1.51
CA GLN A 103 2.81 11.46 1.22
C GLN A 103 3.51 12.02 2.46
N ARG A 104 2.90 11.94 3.65
CA ARG A 104 3.58 12.30 4.91
C ARG A 104 4.68 11.31 5.26
N LEU A 105 4.49 10.02 4.96
CA LEU A 105 5.55 9.02 5.10
C LEU A 105 6.70 9.29 4.10
N ALA A 106 6.38 9.57 2.84
CA ALA A 106 7.36 9.93 1.83
C ALA A 106 8.16 11.19 2.18
N ALA A 107 7.57 12.17 2.90
CA ALA A 107 8.32 13.34 3.35
C ALA A 107 9.51 13.01 4.27
N VAL A 108 9.51 11.82 4.90
CA VAL A 108 10.63 11.33 5.73
C VAL A 108 11.70 10.62 4.89
N ARG A 109 11.33 10.05 3.74
CA ARG A 109 12.23 9.37 2.78
C ARG A 109 11.91 9.77 1.33
N PRO A 110 12.04 11.06 0.98
CA PRO A 110 11.60 11.57 -0.31
C PRO A 110 12.48 11.09 -1.47
N ASP A 111 13.66 10.54 -1.15
CA ASP A 111 14.61 9.93 -2.06
C ASP A 111 14.24 8.51 -2.48
N ARG A 112 13.31 7.85 -1.78
CA ARG A 112 12.92 6.46 -2.05
C ARG A 112 11.43 6.24 -2.26
N LEU A 113 10.58 7.18 -1.87
CA LEU A 113 9.13 7.00 -1.87
C LEU A 113 8.41 8.11 -2.63
N SER A 114 7.46 7.72 -3.47
CA SER A 114 6.53 8.64 -4.16
C SER A 114 5.11 8.08 -4.15
N PHE A 115 4.11 8.93 -3.95
CA PHE A 115 2.71 8.47 -3.84
C PHE A 115 1.74 9.38 -4.58
N ARG A 116 0.78 8.78 -5.28
CA ARG A 116 -0.22 9.50 -6.09
C ARG A 116 -1.59 8.84 -6.03
N ALA A 117 -2.64 9.66 -5.94
CA ALA A 117 -4.01 9.17 -6.11
C ALA A 117 -4.26 8.81 -7.58
N ALA A 118 -4.61 7.55 -7.83
CA ALA A 118 -4.93 7.05 -9.16
C ALA A 118 -5.74 5.74 -9.08
N ASP A 119 -6.50 5.47 -10.13
CA ASP A 119 -7.17 4.19 -10.33
C ASP A 119 -6.19 3.17 -10.92
N ILE A 120 -6.06 2.00 -10.28
CA ILE A 120 -5.20 0.90 -10.75
C ILE A 120 -5.65 0.33 -12.10
N ALA A 121 -6.92 0.52 -12.48
CA ALA A 121 -7.43 0.14 -13.80
C ALA A 121 -6.96 1.09 -14.92
N SER A 122 -6.45 2.28 -14.56
CA SER A 122 -5.95 3.28 -15.50
C SER A 122 -4.73 4.01 -14.93
N PRO A 123 -3.62 3.30 -14.67
CA PRO A 123 -2.46 3.87 -13.99
C PRO A 123 -1.78 4.93 -14.88
N PRO A 124 -1.35 6.07 -14.33
CA PRO A 124 -0.87 7.21 -15.10
C PRO A 124 0.63 7.11 -15.43
N PHE A 125 1.08 5.93 -15.85
CA PHE A 125 2.49 5.65 -16.16
C PHE A 125 2.64 5.13 -17.58
N ALA A 126 3.81 5.35 -18.18
CA ALA A 126 4.10 4.75 -19.46
C ALA A 126 4.29 3.22 -19.30
N PRO A 127 4.04 2.44 -20.35
CA PRO A 127 4.43 1.03 -20.35
C PRO A 127 5.93 0.87 -20.05
N ALA A 128 6.29 -0.20 -19.35
CA ALA A 128 7.68 -0.53 -18.99
C ALA A 128 8.42 0.58 -18.21
N SER A 129 7.72 1.30 -17.32
CA SER A 129 8.33 2.28 -16.40
C SER A 129 8.80 1.71 -15.06
N PHE A 130 8.56 0.43 -14.79
CA PHE A 130 8.89 -0.21 -13.51
C PHE A 130 9.51 -1.58 -13.78
N ASP A 131 10.49 -1.95 -12.96
CA ASP A 131 11.14 -3.25 -12.97
C ASP A 131 10.28 -4.32 -12.29
N ALA A 132 9.47 -3.92 -11.29
CA ALA A 132 8.55 -4.81 -10.60
C ALA A 132 7.21 -4.12 -10.23
N LEU A 133 6.16 -4.93 -10.18
CA LEU A 133 4.83 -4.54 -9.71
C LEU A 133 4.47 -5.37 -8.48
N VAL A 134 3.88 -4.73 -7.48
CA VAL A 134 3.34 -5.41 -6.30
C VAL A 134 1.90 -4.95 -6.06
N ALA A 135 1.06 -5.87 -5.60
CA ALA A 135 -0.29 -5.59 -5.15
C ALA A 135 -0.56 -6.49 -3.94
N ILE A 136 -0.96 -5.90 -2.81
CA ILE A 136 -1.18 -6.63 -1.56
C ILE A 136 -2.64 -6.44 -1.18
N ASP A 137 -3.40 -7.55 -1.16
CA ASP A 137 -4.83 -7.60 -0.81
C ASP A 137 -5.69 -6.52 -1.51
N THR A 138 -5.41 -6.24 -2.79
CA THR A 138 -6.03 -5.16 -3.57
C THR A 138 -6.74 -5.64 -4.85
N LEU A 139 -6.23 -6.70 -5.51
CA LEU A 139 -6.71 -7.20 -6.81
C LEU A 139 -7.60 -8.45 -6.69
#